data_AF-A0A2D5GD61-F1
#
_entry.id   AF-A0A2D5GD61-F1
#
_cell.length_a   1.000
_cell.length_b   1.000
_cell.length_c   1.000
_cell.angle_alpha   90.00
_cell.angle_beta   90.00
_cell.angle_gamma   90.00
#
_symmetry.space_group_name_H-M   'P 1'
#
loop_
_entity.id
_entity.type
_entity.pdbx_description
1 polymer ?
#
loop_
_entity_poly.entity_id
_entity_poly.type
_entity_poly.pdbx_seq_one_letter_code
_entity_poly.pdbx_strand_id
1 'polypeptide(L)'
;MTQTKKTASLIIGLTGGIGSGKTAASDYFTSLGVLIVDADVVAREIVEPHKPVWQQIVNHFGSEAINEDQSLNRPWLRQTVFQQPEERQWLESVTHPAIR
;
A
#
# COMPACT_ATOMS: atom_id res chain seq x y z
N MET A 1 -3.01 30.19 -18.63
CA MET A 1 -3.04 29.12 -17.61
C MET A 1 -3.84 27.96 -18.18
N THR A 2 -3.16 27.03 -18.83
CA THR A 2 -3.76 25.93 -19.59
C THR A 2 -4.29 24.87 -18.62
N GLN A 3 -5.61 24.65 -18.63
CA GLN A 3 -6.25 23.51 -17.97
C GLN A 3 -5.75 22.22 -18.63
N THR A 4 -5.07 21.37 -17.89
CA THR A 4 -4.83 19.98 -18.27
C THR A 4 -6.13 19.19 -18.11
N LYS A 5 -6.82 18.97 -19.25
CA LYS A 5 -7.94 18.03 -19.33
C LYS A 5 -7.45 16.65 -18.89
N LYS A 6 -7.96 16.15 -17.76
CA LYS A 6 -7.73 14.79 -17.28
C LYS A 6 -8.44 13.83 -18.24
N THR A 7 -7.72 13.27 -19.21
CA THR A 7 -8.23 12.19 -20.06
C THR A 7 -8.53 10.98 -19.18
N ALA A 8 -9.76 10.47 -19.24
CA ALA A 8 -10.14 9.27 -18.49
C ALA A 8 -9.25 8.11 -18.95
N SER A 9 -8.35 7.67 -18.06
CA SER A 9 -7.46 6.53 -18.33
C SER A 9 -8.23 5.23 -18.07
N LEU A 10 -8.09 4.25 -18.95
CA LEU A 10 -8.68 2.92 -18.77
C LEU A 10 -7.95 2.19 -17.63
N ILE A 11 -8.68 1.86 -16.55
CA ILE A 11 -8.14 1.14 -15.39
C ILE A 11 -8.61 -0.31 -15.44
N ILE A 12 -7.67 -1.26 -15.39
CA ILE A 12 -7.94 -2.71 -15.43
C ILE A 12 -7.38 -3.33 -14.15
N GLY A 13 -8.24 -3.99 -13.37
CA GLY A 13 -7.82 -4.73 -12.18
C GLY A 13 -7.35 -6.14 -12.54
N LEU A 14 -6.04 -6.42 -12.39
CA LEU A 14 -5.48 -7.76 -12.58
C LEU A 14 -5.58 -8.57 -11.28
N THR A 15 -6.37 -9.63 -11.27
CA THR A 15 -6.60 -10.48 -10.09
C THR A 15 -6.33 -11.96 -10.41
N GLY A 16 -6.33 -12.82 -9.39
CA GLY A 16 -6.03 -14.24 -9.53
C GLY A 16 -5.49 -14.86 -8.24
N GLY A 17 -5.61 -16.19 -8.10
CA GLY A 17 -5.13 -16.94 -6.94
C GLY A 17 -3.61 -16.99 -6.79
N ILE A 18 -3.12 -17.58 -5.69
CA ILE A 18 -1.68 -17.81 -5.48
C ILE A 18 -1.17 -18.75 -6.59
N GLY A 19 -0.05 -18.40 -7.23
CA GLY A 19 0.54 -19.20 -8.32
C GLY A 19 -0.16 -19.08 -9.69
N SER A 20 -1.17 -18.22 -9.85
CA SER A 20 -1.93 -18.10 -11.11
C SER A 20 -1.20 -17.32 -12.23
N GLY A 21 0.08 -16.99 -12.06
CA GLY A 21 0.85 -16.27 -13.07
C GLY A 21 0.54 -14.77 -13.21
N LYS A 22 -0.07 -14.12 -12.21
CA LYS A 22 -0.35 -12.66 -12.24
C LYS A 22 0.88 -11.82 -12.56
N THR A 23 2.02 -12.15 -11.95
CA THR A 23 3.30 -11.47 -12.22
C THR A 23 3.71 -11.60 -13.69
N ALA A 24 3.60 -12.80 -14.27
CA ALA A 24 3.89 -13.00 -15.70
C ALA A 24 2.93 -12.19 -16.60
N ALA A 25 1.65 -12.09 -16.22
CA ALA A 25 0.69 -11.26 -16.95
C ALA A 25 0.99 -9.75 -16.82
N SER A 26 1.34 -9.25 -15.63
CA SER A 26 1.73 -7.84 -15.43
C SER A 26 3.03 -7.50 -16.18
N ASP A 27 4.00 -8.40 -16.20
CA ASP A 27 5.26 -8.22 -16.92
C ASP A 27 5.02 -8.14 -18.43
N TYR A 28 4.12 -8.97 -18.95
CA TYR A 28 3.71 -8.93 -20.36
C TYR A 28 3.02 -7.59 -20.70
N PHE A 29 2.09 -7.12 -19.87
CA PHE A 29 1.46 -5.80 -20.07
C PHE A 29 2.48 -4.65 -20.02
N THR A 30 3.46 -4.74 -19.11
CA THR A 30 4.58 -3.78 -19.04
C THR A 30 5.36 -3.76 -20.36
N SER A 31 5.63 -4.93 -20.97
CA SER A 31 6.33 -5.01 -22.26
C SER A 31 5.57 -4.34 -23.42
N LEU A 32 4.24 -4.21 -23.29
CA LEU A 32 3.38 -3.51 -24.25
C LEU A 32 3.25 -2.00 -23.97
N GLY A 33 3.99 -1.48 -22.99
CA GLY A 33 3.95 -0.07 -22.59
C GLY A 33 2.75 0.29 -21.70
N VAL A 34 2.06 -0.69 -21.14
CA VAL A 34 0.99 -0.45 -20.15
C VAL A 34 1.62 -0.14 -18.81
N LEU A 35 1.21 0.98 -18.20
CA LEU A 35 1.60 1.33 -16.84
C LEU A 35 0.98 0.33 -15.86
N ILE A 36 1.83 -0.39 -15.12
CA ILE A 36 1.40 -1.27 -14.04
C ILE A 36 1.49 -0.51 -12.72
N VAL A 37 0.38 -0.54 -11.97
CA VAL A 37 0.32 -0.08 -10.59
C VAL A 37 0.18 -1.32 -9.71
N ASP A 38 1.25 -1.69 -9.02
CA ASP A 38 1.25 -2.82 -8.10
C ASP A 38 0.82 -2.35 -6.69
N ALA A 39 -0.34 -2.81 -6.25
CA ALA A 39 -0.90 -2.46 -4.95
C ALA A 39 0.00 -2.94 -3.78
N ASP A 40 0.72 -4.05 -3.93
CA ASP A 40 1.63 -4.55 -2.89
C ASP A 40 2.88 -3.66 -2.76
N VAL A 41 3.36 -3.12 -3.89
CA VAL A 41 4.47 -2.15 -3.89
C VAL A 41 4.01 -0.84 -3.28
N VAL A 42 2.87 -0.29 -3.72
CA VAL A 42 2.32 0.96 -3.18
C VAL A 42 2.06 0.83 -1.68
N ALA A 43 1.48 -0.28 -1.22
CA ALA A 43 1.25 -0.53 0.20
C ALA A 43 2.54 -0.60 1.03
N ARG A 44 3.67 -1.02 0.43
CA ARG A 44 4.98 -0.98 1.09
C ARG A 44 5.57 0.42 1.09
N GLU A 45 5.43 1.15 -0.01
CA GLU A 45 5.99 2.49 -0.15
C GLU A 45 5.29 3.49 0.76
N ILE A 46 3.96 3.50 0.88
CA ILE A 46 3.24 4.53 1.66
C ILE A 46 3.62 4.53 3.14
N VAL A 47 4.09 3.38 3.65
CA VAL A 47 4.48 3.18 5.04
C VAL A 47 5.98 3.28 5.29
N GLU A 48 6.76 3.77 4.32
CA GLU A 48 8.18 4.06 4.52
C GLU A 48 8.41 5.17 5.55
N PRO A 49 9.57 5.19 6.23
CA PRO A 49 9.90 6.20 7.23
C PRO A 49 9.65 7.62 6.72
N HIS A 50 9.16 8.48 7.60
CA HIS A 50 8.85 9.89 7.34
C HIS A 50 7.69 10.17 6.37
N LYS A 51 7.02 9.16 5.81
CA LYS A 51 5.80 9.39 5.02
C LYS A 51 4.59 9.71 5.91
N PRO A 52 3.55 10.38 5.37
CA PRO A 52 2.38 10.77 6.16
C PRO A 52 1.68 9.60 6.86
N VAL A 53 1.56 8.45 6.19
CA VAL A 53 0.96 7.24 6.76
C VAL A 53 1.85 6.66 7.86
N TRP A 54 3.16 6.62 7.66
CA TRP A 54 4.11 6.19 8.69
C TRP A 54 3.99 7.04 9.95
N GLN A 55 3.93 8.37 9.82
CA GLN A 55 3.77 9.26 10.98
C GLN A 55 2.45 9.02 11.72
N GLN A 56 1.36 8.79 11.00
CA GLN A 56 0.07 8.46 11.63
C GLN A 56 0.14 7.14 12.40
N ILE A 57 0.77 6.11 11.83
CA ILE A 57 0.98 4.80 12.48
C ILE A 57 1.82 4.98 13.76
N VAL A 58 2.93 5.73 13.69
CA VAL A 58 3.78 5.99 14.86
C VAL A 58 3.05 6.79 15.94
N ASN A 59 2.22 7.77 15.56
CA ASN A 59 1.47 8.58 16.52
C ASN A 59 0.37 7.77 17.24
N HIS A 60 -0.23 6.79 16.55
CA HIS A 60 -1.31 5.97 17.10
C HIS A 60 -0.80 4.78 17.92
N PHE A 61 0.16 4.02 17.38
CA PHE A 61 0.70 2.81 18.01
C PHE A 61 1.97 3.05 18.84
N GLY A 62 2.57 4.24 18.76
CA GLY A 62 3.79 4.58 19.49
C GLY A 62 5.04 3.88 18.97
N SER A 63 6.06 3.81 19.83
CA SER A 63 7.38 3.27 19.50
C SER A 63 7.40 1.76 19.24
N GLU A 64 6.37 1.02 19.66
CA GLU A 64 6.28 -0.42 19.46
C GLU A 64 6.05 -0.79 17.98
N ALA A 65 5.46 0.14 17.21
CA ALA A 65 5.22 -0.03 15.78
C ALA A 65 6.46 0.21 14.91
N ILE A 66 7.59 0.63 15.48
CA ILE A 66 8.82 0.93 14.75
C ILE A 66 10.01 0.13 15.28
N ASN A 67 10.89 -0.26 14.37
CA ASN A 67 12.19 -0.82 14.67
C ASN A 67 13.21 0.31 14.94
N GLU A 68 14.40 -0.06 15.43
CA GLU A 68 15.47 0.89 15.74
C GLU A 68 15.95 1.69 14.51
N ASP A 69 15.81 1.12 13.30
CA ASP A 69 16.13 1.76 12.02
C ASP A 69 15.00 2.67 11.49
N GLN A 70 13.97 2.92 12.31
CA GLN A 70 12.75 3.67 11.98
C GLN A 70 11.83 2.99 10.95
N SER A 71 12.16 1.78 10.48
CA SER A 71 11.24 0.99 9.68
C SER A 71 10.07 0.49 10.52
N LEU A 72 8.91 0.22 9.91
CA LEU A 72 7.79 -0.36 10.65
C LEU A 72 8.09 -1.78 11.10
N ASN A 73 7.76 -2.07 12.36
CA ASN A 73 7.74 -3.42 12.91
C ASN A 73 6.50 -4.18 12.39
N ARG A 74 6.60 -4.69 11.15
CA ARG A 74 5.51 -5.40 10.48
C ARG A 74 5.03 -6.65 11.25
N PRO A 75 5.90 -7.48 11.85
CA PRO A 75 5.45 -8.60 12.67
C PRO A 75 4.58 -8.16 13.85
N TRP A 76 5.02 -7.13 14.58
CA TRP A 76 4.26 -6.60 15.71
C TRP A 76 2.94 -5.99 15.27
N LEU A 77 2.95 -5.11 14.24
CA LEU A 77 1.74 -4.51 13.71
C LEU A 77 0.73 -5.56 13.26
N ARG A 78 1.20 -6.61 12.57
CA ARG A 78 0.35 -7.74 12.17
C ARG A 78 -0.27 -8.39 13.39
N GLN A 79 0.51 -8.70 14.41
CA GLN A 79 -0.02 -9.32 15.62
C GLN A 79 -1.09 -8.43 16.28
N THR A 80 -0.82 -7.13 16.43
CA THR A 80 -1.75 -6.16 17.04
C THR A 80 -3.06 -6.07 16.28
N VAL A 81 -3.04 -5.87 14.95
CA VAL A 81 -4.28 -5.78 14.15
C VAL A 81 -5.02 -7.10 14.00
N PHE A 82 -4.34 -8.25 14.13
CA PHE A 82 -5.01 -9.55 14.16
C PHE A 82 -5.67 -9.83 15.51
N GLN A 83 -5.12 -9.31 16.61
CA GLN A 83 -5.68 -9.47 17.95
C GLN A 83 -6.80 -8.47 18.25
N GLN A 84 -6.75 -7.28 17.66
CA GLN A 84 -7.68 -6.17 17.91
C GLN A 84 -8.35 -5.72 16.61
N PRO A 85 -9.62 -6.12 16.38
CA PRO A 85 -10.36 -5.73 15.18
C PRO A 85 -10.53 -4.21 15.00
N GLU A 86 -10.65 -3.45 16.09
CA GLU A 86 -10.68 -1.97 16.02
C GLU A 86 -9.39 -1.39 15.42
N GLU A 87 -8.23 -1.90 15.82
CA GLU A 87 -6.93 -1.45 15.32
C GLU A 87 -6.73 -1.79 13.84
N ARG A 88 -7.28 -2.93 13.42
CA ARG A 88 -7.33 -3.29 12.00
C ARG A 88 -8.14 -2.28 11.20
N GLN A 89 -9.35 -1.94 11.65
CA GLN A 89 -10.20 -0.98 10.95
C GLN A 89 -9.55 0.40 10.90
N TRP A 90 -8.91 0.83 11.98
CA TRP A 90 -8.16 2.09 12.01
C TRP A 90 -7.02 2.07 10.98
N LEU A 91 -6.19 1.02 10.97
CA LEU A 91 -5.07 0.91 10.03
C LEU A 91 -5.55 0.88 8.57
N GLU A 92 -6.62 0.14 8.28
CA GLU A 92 -7.28 0.12 6.97
C GLU A 92 -7.78 1.53 6.60
N SER A 93 -8.39 2.28 7.54
CA SER A 93 -8.89 3.64 7.29
C SER A 93 -7.81 4.66 6.93
N VAL A 94 -6.60 4.49 7.44
CA VAL A 94 -5.46 5.37 7.15
C VAL A 94 -4.72 4.96 5.88
N THR A 95 -4.64 3.66 5.61
CA THR A 95 -3.94 3.13 4.43
C THR A 95 -4.78 3.23 3.15
N HIS A 96 -6.09 2.95 3.20
CA HIS A 96 -6.94 2.97 2.01
C HIS A 96 -6.96 4.33 1.26
N PRO A 97 -7.06 5.50 1.92
CA PRO A 97 -6.99 6.79 1.25
C PRO A 97 -5.64 7.07 0.59
N ALA A 98 -4.56 6.49 1.12
CA ALA A 98 -3.20 6.67 0.61
C ALA A 98 -2.88 5.74 -0.58
N ILE A 99 -3.68 4.69 -0.81
CA ILE A 99 -3.52 3.72 -1.92
C ILE A 99 -4.39 4.14 -3.15
N ARG A 100 -4.95 5.36 -3.16
CA ARG A 100 -5.90 5.83 -4.19
C ARG A 100 -5.25 6.50 -5.40
#